data_AF-A0A957JZR1-F1
#
_entry.id   AF-A0A957JZR1-F1
#
_cell.length_a   1.000
_cell.length_b   1.000
_cell.length_c   1.000
_cell.angle_alpha   90.00
_cell.angle_beta   90.00
_cell.angle_gamma   90.00
#
_symmetry.space_group_name_H-M   'P 1'
#
loop_
_entity.id
_entity.type
_entity.pdbx_description
1 polymer ?
#
loop_
_entity_poly.entity_id
_entity_poly.type
_entity_poly.pdbx_seq_one_letter_code
_entity_poly.pdbx_strand_id
1 'polypeptide(L)'
;MALEGRHWPLTSGAVAWGWQLLGERAGADWEGLNLDLVYGASPAKVERPTVCIAPAAPESWRNLVPKTEASLDWLPAAAVLPAGERLPIGDQLPILCWGDGATRAQFATLISERVCQIHADILGAAVFMVSRWEETVSDSLDEHGRFPASASAAWRHRFL
;
A
#
# COMPACT_ATOMS: atom_id res chain seq x y z
N MET A 1 15.00 9.25 13.90
CA MET A 1 14.44 8.20 13.02
C MET A 1 15.19 6.90 13.31
N ALA A 2 14.74 6.13 14.30
CA ALA A 2 15.42 4.89 14.68
C ALA A 2 14.76 3.71 13.94
N LEU A 3 15.40 3.28 12.85
CA LEU A 3 15.09 2.06 12.11
C LEU A 3 16.13 1.01 12.50
N GLU A 4 16.09 0.47 13.72
CA GLU A 4 16.97 -0.63 14.11
C GLU A 4 16.19 -1.95 14.17
N GLY A 5 16.64 -2.92 13.36
CA GLY A 5 16.32 -4.35 13.51
C GLY A 5 15.29 -4.94 12.56
N ARG A 6 14.50 -4.15 11.82
CA ARG A 6 13.60 -4.68 10.78
C ARG A 6 13.87 -4.06 9.41
N HIS A 7 14.17 -4.92 8.44
CA HIS A 7 14.23 -4.54 7.04
C HIS A 7 12.80 -4.37 6.54
N TRP A 8 12.41 -3.13 6.26
CA TRP A 8 11.16 -2.82 5.59
C TRP A 8 11.34 -2.82 4.07
N PRO A 9 10.28 -3.09 3.30
CA PRO A 9 10.36 -3.13 1.84
C PRO A 9 10.71 -1.77 1.22
N LEU A 10 10.47 -0.67 1.95
CA LEU A 10 10.72 0.69 1.49
C LEU A 10 11.84 1.36 2.27
N THR A 11 12.69 2.11 1.56
CA THR A 11 13.62 3.07 2.16
C THR A 11 12.88 4.33 2.61
N SER A 12 13.50 5.15 3.47
CA SER A 12 12.93 6.44 3.89
C SER A 12 12.61 7.36 2.70
N GLY A 13 13.46 7.36 1.67
CA GLY A 13 13.22 8.12 0.44
C GLY A 13 11.99 7.62 -0.33
N ALA A 14 11.81 6.30 -0.44
CA ALA A 14 10.64 5.72 -1.10
C ALA A 14 9.35 5.97 -0.33
N VAL A 15 9.39 5.95 1.02
CA VAL A 15 8.27 6.33 1.88
C VAL A 15 7.87 7.78 1.65
N ALA A 16 8.83 8.72 1.68
CA ALA A 16 8.57 10.13 1.47
C ALA A 16 7.98 10.39 0.07
N TRP A 17 8.57 9.79 -0.97
CA TRP A 17 8.08 9.88 -2.34
C TRP A 17 6.65 9.32 -2.49
N GLY A 18 6.38 8.14 -1.92
CA GLY A 18 5.06 7.51 -2.00
C GLY A 18 3.99 8.34 -1.29
N TRP A 19 4.33 8.94 -0.16
CA TRP A 19 3.43 9.83 0.58
C TRP A 19 3.08 11.09 -0.20
N GLN A 20 4.08 11.72 -0.82
CA GLN A 20 3.86 12.87 -1.69
C GLN A 20 2.98 12.50 -2.89
N LEU A 21 3.29 11.39 -3.57
CA LEU A 21 2.50 10.90 -4.70
C LEU A 21 1.02 10.69 -4.33
N LEU A 22 0.74 10.06 -3.19
CA LEU A 22 -0.64 9.87 -2.74
C LEU A 22 -1.34 11.20 -2.46
N GLY A 23 -0.63 12.19 -1.90
CA GLY A 23 -1.16 13.53 -1.68
C GLY A 23 -1.53 14.25 -2.95
N GLU A 24 -0.61 14.26 -3.91
CA GLU A 24 -0.85 14.86 -5.24
C GLU A 24 -2.06 14.22 -5.92
N ARG A 25 -2.20 12.89 -5.85
CA ARG A 25 -3.33 12.16 -6.45
C ARG A 25 -4.64 12.36 -5.71
N ALA A 26 -4.60 12.52 -4.38
CA ALA A 26 -5.76 12.82 -3.57
C ALA A 26 -6.16 14.31 -3.61
N GLY A 27 -5.32 15.18 -4.21
CA GLY A 27 -5.50 16.64 -4.15
C GLY A 27 -5.34 17.19 -2.73
N ALA A 28 -4.53 16.54 -1.90
CA ALA A 28 -4.40 16.84 -0.49
C ALA A 28 -3.21 17.76 -0.20
N ASP A 29 -3.44 18.75 0.67
CA ASP A 29 -2.38 19.59 1.24
C ASP A 29 -1.95 19.03 2.60
N TRP A 30 -0.96 18.13 2.58
CA TRP A 30 -0.45 17.49 3.80
C TRP A 30 0.13 18.48 4.81
N GLU A 31 0.76 19.55 4.33
CA GLU A 31 1.34 20.59 5.19
C GLU A 31 0.23 21.40 5.86
N GLY A 32 -0.78 21.84 5.10
CA GLY A 32 -1.94 22.55 5.61
C GLY A 32 -2.78 21.72 6.59
N LEU A 33 -2.82 20.40 6.42
CA LEU A 33 -3.46 19.47 7.34
C LEU A 33 -2.68 19.24 8.65
N ASN A 34 -1.45 19.76 8.73
CA ASN A 34 -0.57 19.61 9.89
C ASN A 34 -0.42 18.13 10.32
N LEU A 35 -0.36 17.23 9.33
CA LEU A 35 -0.41 15.78 9.54
C LEU A 35 0.97 15.15 9.53
N ASP A 36 1.24 14.28 10.50
CA ASP A 36 2.46 13.47 10.55
C ASP A 36 2.22 12.09 9.91
N LEU A 37 3.25 11.58 9.23
CA LEU A 37 3.27 10.21 8.71
C LEU A 37 4.24 9.35 9.53
N VAL A 38 3.78 8.18 9.95
CA VAL A 38 4.61 7.10 10.49
C VAL A 38 4.49 5.87 9.60
N TYR A 39 5.60 5.41 9.04
CA TYR A 39 5.65 4.12 8.35
C TYR A 39 6.20 3.06 9.30
N GLY A 40 5.31 2.33 9.96
CA GLY A 40 5.66 1.44 11.07
C GLY A 40 4.59 1.37 12.16
N ALA A 41 5.01 0.96 13.35
CA ALA A 41 4.15 0.87 14.52
C ALA A 41 3.68 2.25 14.99
N SER A 42 2.43 2.34 15.42
CA SER A 42 1.87 3.55 16.01
C SER A 42 2.70 4.01 17.22
N PRO A 43 3.07 5.29 17.31
CA PRO A 43 3.73 5.84 18.49
C PRO A 43 2.77 5.88 19.69
N ALA A 44 3.33 5.82 20.90
CA ALA A 44 2.54 5.83 22.15
C ALA A 44 1.92 7.21 22.46
N LYS A 45 2.52 8.29 21.95
CA LYS A 45 2.05 9.67 22.11
C LYS A 45 2.28 10.43 20.81
N VAL A 46 1.31 11.28 20.46
CA VAL A 46 1.39 12.18 19.30
C VAL A 46 0.95 13.58 19.71
N GLU A 47 1.59 14.59 19.16
CA GLU A 47 1.22 15.99 19.37
C GLU A 47 0.32 16.51 18.26
N ARG A 48 0.41 15.93 17.07
CA ARG A 48 -0.33 16.29 15.86
C ARG A 48 -1.18 15.10 15.37
N PRO A 49 -2.17 15.32 14.50
CA PRO A 49 -2.81 14.24 13.78
C PRO A 49 -1.75 13.39 13.05
N THR A 50 -1.83 12.08 13.19
CA THR A 50 -0.84 11.15 12.67
C THR A 50 -1.51 10.01 11.92
N VAL A 51 -1.04 9.75 10.70
CA VAL A 51 -1.36 8.54 9.95
C VAL A 51 -0.20 7.57 10.10
N CYS A 52 -0.51 6.38 10.61
CA CYS A 52 0.42 5.27 10.72
C CYS A 52 0.10 4.27 9.61
N ILE A 53 1.08 3.87 8.81
CA ILE A 53 0.93 2.88 7.76
C ILE A 53 1.73 1.66 8.15
N ALA A 54 1.07 0.51 8.24
CA ALA A 54 1.72 -0.75 8.61
C ALA A 54 2.55 -1.26 7.41
N PRO A 55 3.89 -1.35 7.53
CA PRO A 55 4.74 -1.86 6.46
C PRO A 55 4.48 -3.35 6.26
N ALA A 56 4.43 -3.80 5.01
CA ALA A 56 4.38 -5.23 4.73
C ALA A 56 5.70 -5.90 5.09
N ALA A 57 5.64 -7.20 5.41
CA ALA A 57 6.86 -8.01 5.46
C ALA A 57 7.54 -8.04 4.07
N PRO A 58 8.89 -7.98 3.97
CA PRO A 58 9.61 -7.98 2.69
C PRO A 58 9.21 -9.11 1.72
N GLU A 59 8.85 -10.26 2.26
CA GLU A 59 8.42 -11.44 1.52
C GLU A 59 7.05 -11.22 0.85
N SER A 60 6.19 -10.35 1.40
CA SER A 60 4.86 -10.07 0.85
C SER A 60 4.94 -9.48 -0.56
N TRP A 61 5.92 -8.59 -0.79
CA TRP A 61 6.21 -8.01 -2.10
C TRP A 61 6.75 -9.05 -3.07
N ARG A 62 7.72 -9.85 -2.62
CA ARG A 62 8.28 -10.94 -3.44
C ARG A 62 7.22 -11.95 -3.82
N ASN A 63 6.21 -12.14 -2.97
CA ASN A 63 5.12 -13.06 -3.23
C ASN A 63 4.08 -12.49 -4.19
N LEU A 64 3.99 -11.18 -4.42
CA LEU A 64 3.04 -10.61 -5.41
C LEU A 64 3.29 -11.11 -6.84
N VAL A 65 4.55 -11.33 -7.20
CA VAL A 65 4.95 -11.73 -8.57
C VAL A 65 4.71 -13.23 -8.84
N PRO A 66 5.12 -14.18 -7.98
CA PRO A 66 4.88 -15.61 -8.17
C PRO A 66 3.54 -16.10 -7.63
N LYS A 67 2.79 -15.30 -6.84
CA LYS A 67 1.53 -15.72 -6.19
C LYS A 67 0.57 -16.36 -7.19
N THR A 68 -0.09 -17.43 -6.76
CA THR A 68 -1.16 -18.07 -7.52
C THR A 68 -2.20 -17.03 -7.96
N GLU A 69 -2.72 -17.20 -9.19
CA GLU A 69 -3.71 -16.28 -9.77
C GLU A 69 -4.88 -16.03 -8.81
N ALA A 70 -5.44 -14.82 -8.84
CA ALA A 70 -6.61 -14.42 -8.05
C ALA A 70 -6.50 -14.64 -6.51
N SER A 71 -5.30 -14.64 -5.93
CA SER A 71 -5.10 -14.89 -4.50
C SER A 71 -5.06 -13.62 -3.60
N LEU A 72 -5.44 -12.45 -4.11
CA LEU A 72 -5.46 -11.23 -3.30
C LEU A 72 -6.73 -11.18 -2.45
N ASP A 73 -6.65 -10.50 -1.32
CA ASP A 73 -7.87 -10.10 -0.61
C ASP A 73 -8.50 -8.91 -1.34
N TRP A 74 -9.82 -8.88 -1.32
CA TRP A 74 -10.63 -7.82 -1.88
C TRP A 74 -11.55 -7.30 -0.78
N LEU A 75 -11.46 -6.00 -0.51
CA LEU A 75 -12.33 -5.35 0.46
C LEU A 75 -13.44 -4.60 -0.27
N PRO A 76 -14.70 -4.67 0.20
CA PRO A 76 -15.75 -3.85 -0.36
C PRO A 76 -15.45 -2.36 -0.15
N ALA A 77 -15.90 -1.51 -1.06
CA ALA A 77 -15.68 -0.06 -1.03
C ALA A 77 -16.08 0.56 0.32
N ALA A 78 -17.18 0.09 0.92
CA ALA A 78 -17.66 0.54 2.23
C ALA A 78 -16.71 0.21 3.40
N ALA A 79 -15.77 -0.72 3.23
CA ALA A 79 -14.76 -1.07 4.24
C ALA A 79 -13.45 -0.27 4.08
N VAL A 80 -13.33 0.53 3.00
CA VAL A 80 -12.10 1.26 2.67
C VAL A 80 -12.36 2.77 2.59
N LEU A 81 -13.50 3.17 2.02
CA LEU A 81 -13.85 4.56 1.77
C LEU A 81 -14.71 5.14 2.89
N PRO A 82 -14.68 6.47 3.07
CA PRO A 82 -15.65 7.17 3.91
C PRO A 82 -17.10 6.91 3.48
N ALA A 83 -18.03 7.04 4.43
CA ALA A 83 -19.45 6.88 4.13
C ALA A 83 -19.92 7.88 3.07
N GLY A 84 -20.57 7.38 2.02
CA GLY A 84 -21.07 8.18 0.90
C GLY A 84 -20.13 8.23 -0.32
N GLU A 85 -18.87 7.86 -0.15
CA GLU A 85 -17.89 7.79 -1.23
C GLU A 85 -17.99 6.48 -2.03
N ARG A 86 -17.51 6.51 -3.27
CA ARG A 86 -17.53 5.35 -4.18
C ARG A 86 -16.20 5.21 -4.90
N LEU A 87 -15.83 3.97 -5.21
CA LEU A 87 -14.69 3.70 -6.08
C LEU A 87 -15.04 4.18 -7.51
N PRO A 88 -14.04 4.66 -8.28
CA PRO A 88 -14.26 5.06 -9.67
C PRO A 88 -14.72 3.89 -10.55
N ILE A 89 -14.27 2.67 -10.24
CA ILE A 89 -14.53 1.43 -10.96
C ILE A 89 -14.79 0.32 -9.94
N GLY A 90 -15.83 -0.48 -10.19
CA GLY A 90 -16.20 -1.61 -9.34
C GLY A 90 -16.73 -1.20 -7.95
N ASP A 91 -16.85 -2.18 -7.06
CA ASP A 91 -17.34 -2.01 -5.68
C ASP A 91 -16.39 -2.63 -4.64
N GLN A 92 -15.21 -3.09 -5.06
CA GLN A 92 -14.17 -3.66 -4.21
C GLN A 92 -12.78 -3.15 -4.58
N LEU A 93 -11.88 -3.09 -3.60
CA LEU A 93 -10.48 -2.72 -3.77
C LEU A 93 -9.57 -3.91 -3.44
N PRO A 94 -8.60 -4.25 -4.32
CA PRO A 94 -7.62 -5.29 -4.02
C PRO A 94 -6.61 -4.79 -3.00
N ILE A 95 -6.29 -5.64 -2.01
CA ILE A 95 -5.22 -5.37 -1.05
C ILE A 95 -3.97 -6.14 -1.49
N LEU A 96 -3.03 -5.42 -2.10
CA LEU A 96 -1.78 -5.99 -2.62
C LEU A 96 -0.94 -6.57 -1.47
N CYS A 97 -0.74 -5.78 -0.42
CA CYS A 97 0.01 -6.19 0.75
C CYS A 97 -0.67 -5.69 2.03
N TRP A 98 -0.86 -6.61 2.97
CA TRP A 98 -1.16 -6.26 4.34
C TRP A 98 0.13 -5.95 5.09
N GLY A 99 0.04 -5.04 6.05
CA GLY A 99 1.13 -4.80 6.99
C GLY A 99 1.47 -6.06 7.79
N ASP A 100 2.72 -6.18 8.21
CA ASP A 100 3.19 -7.29 9.03
C ASP A 100 2.41 -7.37 10.35
N GLY A 101 1.76 -8.51 10.60
CA GLY A 101 0.88 -8.71 11.76
C GLY A 101 -0.45 -7.95 11.73
N ALA A 102 -0.81 -7.30 10.63
CA ALA A 102 -2.06 -6.55 10.51
C ALA A 102 -3.31 -7.45 10.47
N THR A 103 -4.42 -6.95 10.99
CA THR A 103 -5.72 -7.64 10.90
C THR A 103 -6.31 -7.47 9.50
N ARG A 104 -6.52 -8.59 8.80
CA ARG A 104 -7.04 -8.60 7.40
C ARG A 104 -8.55 -8.31 7.30
N ALA A 105 -9.15 -7.74 8.34
CA ALA A 105 -10.58 -7.47 8.45
C ALA A 105 -10.92 -5.98 8.27
N GLN A 106 -9.95 -5.08 8.44
CA GLN A 106 -10.17 -3.63 8.39
C GLN A 106 -9.06 -2.98 7.60
N PHE A 107 -9.40 -2.07 6.69
CA PHE A 107 -8.41 -1.31 5.93
C PHE A 107 -7.69 -0.29 6.81
N ALA A 108 -8.44 0.43 7.64
CA ALA A 108 -7.92 1.40 8.58
C ALA A 108 -8.74 1.43 9.88
N THR A 109 -8.11 1.85 10.97
CA THR A 109 -8.74 2.02 12.28
C THR A 109 -8.29 3.32 12.91
N LEU A 110 -9.21 4.07 13.50
CA LEU A 110 -8.87 5.20 14.36
C LEU A 110 -8.49 4.64 15.75
N ILE A 111 -7.20 4.66 16.07
CA ILE A 111 -6.65 4.14 17.34
C ILE A 111 -6.90 5.12 18.49
N SER A 112 -6.88 6.41 18.18
CA SER A 112 -7.28 7.51 19.07
C SER A 112 -7.75 8.69 18.22
N GLU A 113 -8.28 9.74 18.84
CA GLU A 113 -8.75 10.95 18.15
C GLU A 113 -7.71 11.57 17.19
N ARG A 114 -6.42 11.31 17.40
CA ARG A 114 -5.33 11.86 16.59
C ARG A 114 -4.55 10.82 15.80
N VAL A 115 -4.85 9.53 15.93
CA VAL A 115 -4.04 8.47 15.30
C VAL A 115 -4.93 7.56 14.47
N CYS A 116 -4.71 7.59 13.15
CA CYS A 116 -5.29 6.63 12.21
C CYS A 116 -4.23 5.60 11.82
N GLN A 117 -4.51 4.32 12.05
CA GLN A 117 -3.69 3.20 11.58
C GLN A 117 -4.29 2.67 10.28
N ILE A 118 -3.54 2.72 9.19
CA ILE A 118 -3.80 1.99 7.95
C ILE A 118 -3.10 0.65 8.05
N HIS A 119 -3.86 -0.43 7.90
CA HIS A 119 -3.41 -1.81 8.06
C HIS A 119 -2.85 -2.43 6.78
N ALA A 120 -3.22 -1.88 5.63
CA ALA A 120 -2.61 -2.21 4.34
C ALA A 120 -1.37 -1.35 4.09
N ASP A 121 -0.36 -1.94 3.45
CA ASP A 121 0.84 -1.21 3.03
C ASP A 121 0.55 -0.42 1.74
N ILE A 122 -0.22 0.66 1.88
CA ILE A 122 -0.66 1.48 0.73
C ILE A 122 0.51 2.21 0.06
N LEU A 123 1.55 2.57 0.81
CA LEU A 123 2.77 3.14 0.23
C LEU A 123 3.52 2.11 -0.59
N GLY A 124 3.65 0.89 -0.06
CA GLY A 124 4.29 -0.18 -0.79
C GLY A 124 3.52 -0.58 -2.04
N ALA A 125 2.19 -0.66 -1.95
CA ALA A 125 1.33 -0.88 -3.09
C ALA A 125 1.50 0.23 -4.15
N ALA A 126 1.54 1.50 -3.76
CA ALA A 126 1.73 2.62 -4.69
C ALA A 126 3.09 2.57 -5.38
N VAL A 127 4.18 2.33 -4.62
CA VAL A 127 5.53 2.18 -5.17
C VAL A 127 5.59 0.99 -6.12
N PHE A 128 5.06 -0.17 -5.75
CA PHE A 128 5.01 -1.36 -6.60
C PHE A 128 4.32 -1.07 -7.93
N MET A 129 3.12 -0.47 -7.87
CA MET A 129 2.29 -0.20 -9.05
C MET A 129 2.91 0.84 -9.99
N VAL A 130 3.49 1.91 -9.45
CA VAL A 130 4.03 3.00 -10.27
C VAL A 130 5.41 2.70 -10.80
N SER A 131 6.27 2.04 -10.02
CA SER A 131 7.62 1.66 -10.48
C SER A 131 7.61 0.50 -11.46
N ARG A 132 6.51 -0.26 -11.52
CA ARG A 132 6.42 -1.54 -12.23
C ARG A 132 7.58 -2.47 -11.87
N TRP A 133 7.93 -2.50 -10.59
CA TRP A 133 9.07 -3.27 -10.06
C TRP A 133 9.10 -4.72 -10.55
N GLU A 134 7.93 -5.35 -10.73
CA GLU A 134 7.80 -6.70 -11.28
C GLU A 134 8.50 -6.92 -12.63
N GLU A 135 8.60 -5.90 -13.49
CA GLU A 135 9.30 -6.01 -14.79
C GLU A 135 10.80 -6.18 -14.61
N THR A 136 11.35 -5.70 -13.50
CA THR A 136 12.80 -5.72 -13.22
C THR A 136 13.26 -7.03 -12.60
N VAL A 137 12.32 -7.83 -12.05
CA VAL A 137 12.61 -9.06 -11.32
C VAL A 137 11.98 -10.31 -11.93
N SER A 138 11.16 -10.15 -12.97
CA SER A 138 10.54 -11.28 -13.66
C SER A 138 11.38 -11.74 -14.84
N ASP A 139 11.54 -13.04 -14.96
CA ASP A 139 12.14 -13.69 -16.13
C ASP A 139 11.11 -13.95 -17.25
N SER A 140 9.85 -13.55 -17.05
CA SER A 140 8.78 -13.77 -18.04
C SER A 140 8.84 -12.71 -19.14
N LEU A 141 9.29 -13.11 -20.33
CA LEU A 141 9.34 -12.26 -21.51
C LEU A 141 8.50 -12.86 -22.64
N ASP A 142 7.86 -12.00 -23.43
CA ASP A 142 7.20 -12.38 -24.67
C ASP A 142 8.22 -12.67 -25.80
N GLU A 143 7.72 -13.04 -26.98
CA GLU A 143 8.54 -13.31 -28.17
C GLU A 143 9.40 -12.12 -28.63
N HIS A 144 9.12 -10.91 -28.13
CA HIS A 144 9.86 -9.70 -28.42
C HIS A 144 10.79 -9.26 -27.27
N GLY A 145 10.95 -10.08 -26.22
CA GLY A 145 11.79 -9.76 -25.08
C GLY A 145 11.19 -8.69 -24.15
N ARG A 146 9.87 -8.50 -24.17
CA ARG A 146 9.16 -7.52 -23.32
C ARG A 146 8.43 -8.24 -22.19
N PHE A 147 8.24 -7.58 -21.06
CA PHE A 147 7.38 -8.10 -20.00
C PHE A 147 5.91 -8.12 -20.46
N PRO A 148 5.26 -9.30 -20.59
CA PRO A 148 3.92 -9.38 -21.12
C PRO A 148 2.89 -8.93 -20.08
N ALA A 149 1.84 -8.23 -20.52
CA ALA A 149 0.75 -7.80 -19.64
C ALA A 149 0.12 -8.96 -18.85
N SER A 150 0.03 -10.15 -19.45
CA SER A 150 -0.50 -11.36 -18.81
C SER A 150 0.34 -11.86 -17.63
N ALA A 151 1.62 -11.46 -17.53
CA ALA A 151 2.47 -11.78 -16.40
C ALA A 151 2.33 -10.76 -15.25
N SER A 152 1.72 -9.59 -15.48
CA SER A 152 1.57 -8.56 -14.45
C SER A 152 0.68 -9.01 -13.30
N ALA A 153 0.96 -8.54 -12.09
CA ALA A 153 0.12 -8.73 -10.92
C ALA A 153 -1.31 -8.22 -11.18
N ALA A 154 -1.46 -7.08 -11.88
CA ALA A 154 -2.76 -6.51 -12.22
C ALA A 154 -3.61 -7.45 -13.07
N TRP A 155 -3.02 -8.09 -14.09
CA TRP A 155 -3.70 -9.10 -14.90
C TRP A 155 -4.01 -10.36 -14.09
N ARG A 156 -2.99 -10.96 -13.46
CA ARG A 156 -3.10 -12.24 -12.74
C ARG A 156 -4.09 -12.19 -11.58
N HIS A 157 -4.19 -11.04 -10.94
CA HIS A 157 -5.11 -10.83 -9.82
C HIS A 157 -6.37 -10.08 -10.21
N ARG A 158 -6.58 -9.76 -11.49
CA ARG A 158 -7.83 -9.22 -12.05
C ARG A 158 -8.23 -7.85 -11.52
N PHE A 159 -7.27 -6.93 -11.44
CA PHE A 159 -7.50 -5.53 -11.09
C PHE A 159 -7.09 -4.54 -12.19
N LEU A 160 -7.16 -4.98 -13.46
CA LEU A 160 -7.07 -4.13 -14.65
C LEU A 160 -8.44 -3.57 -15.05
#